data_AF-A0A2N2JLJ3-F1
#
_entry.id   AF-A0A2N2JLJ3-F1
#
_cell.length_a   1.000
_cell.length_b   1.000
_cell.length_c   1.000
_cell.angle_alpha   90.00
_cell.angle_beta   90.00
_cell.angle_gamma   90.00
#
_symmetry.space_group_name_H-M   'P 1'
#
loop_
_entity.id
_entity.type
_entity.pdbx_description
1 polymer ?
#
loop_
_entity_poly.entity_id
_entity_poly.type
_entity_poly.pdbx_seq_one_letter_code
_entity_poly.pdbx_strand_id
1 'polypeptide(L)'
;MMSTLATTTFFSEGLLGSQGALVAAAAIGVAFGFFLEKGGFGSSKKLVAVFYMRDFAVLKVMFGAVVTALIGIRVLAAAGAVDLGNWYQMETFLVPQIGAGLLFGMGFVMGGWCPGTAVVGAVSGRWDAIVFLGGAGIGSLIYAGAYPAIEPLTSEGALGVSTLDGVLGVSPGVAALLVIVVALGAFIGSNRLVAWRARRTA
;
A
#
# COMPACT_ATOMS: atom_id res chain seq x y z
N MET A 1 -24.82 21.49 13.13
CA MET A 1 -23.89 22.10 12.16
C MET A 1 -22.43 21.66 12.35
N MET A 2 -22.01 21.18 13.53
CA MET A 2 -20.67 20.62 13.76
C MET A 2 -20.52 19.12 13.42
N SER A 3 -21.64 18.41 13.21
CA SER A 3 -21.66 16.95 12.97
C SER A 3 -21.42 16.54 11.51
N THR A 4 -21.57 17.46 10.56
CA THR A 4 -21.34 17.20 9.12
C THR A 4 -19.88 17.40 8.69
N LEU A 5 -19.09 18.16 9.45
CA LEU A 5 -17.66 18.41 9.14
C LEU A 5 -16.74 17.23 9.47
N ALA A 6 -17.17 16.30 10.33
CA ALA A 6 -16.35 15.17 10.74
C ALA A 6 -16.30 14.05 9.68
N THR A 7 -17.28 14.02 8.78
CA THR A 7 -17.54 12.85 7.93
C THR A 7 -17.18 13.09 6.46
N THR A 8 -16.90 14.35 6.07
CA THR A 8 -16.46 14.70 4.72
C THR A 8 -14.93 14.68 4.62
N THR A 9 -14.43 14.30 3.45
CA THR A 9 -12.98 14.22 3.21
C THR A 9 -12.48 15.50 2.56
N PHE A 10 -11.21 15.87 2.78
CA PHE A 10 -10.58 16.97 2.03
C PHE A 10 -10.65 16.76 0.50
N PHE A 11 -10.74 15.50 0.06
CA PHE A 11 -10.93 15.14 -1.35
C PHE A 11 -12.34 15.48 -1.84
N SER A 12 -13.39 15.07 -1.12
CA SER A 12 -14.78 15.31 -1.52
C SER A 12 -15.14 16.80 -1.55
N GLU A 13 -14.51 17.59 -0.69
CA GLU A 13 -14.71 19.05 -0.64
C GLU A 13 -13.81 19.83 -1.62
N GLY A 14 -12.93 19.14 -2.37
CA GLY A 14 -11.95 19.80 -3.25
C GLY A 14 -10.91 20.67 -2.51
N LEU A 15 -10.72 20.44 -1.21
CA LEU A 15 -9.88 21.25 -0.32
C LEU A 15 -8.44 20.70 -0.18
N LEU A 16 -7.99 19.83 -1.07
CA LEU A 16 -6.65 19.25 -1.03
C LEU A 16 -5.52 20.30 -1.09
N GLY A 17 -5.75 21.44 -1.76
CA GLY A 17 -4.82 22.55 -1.82
C GLY A 17 -4.87 23.49 -0.60
N SER A 18 -5.77 23.25 0.36
CA SER A 18 -5.89 24.09 1.54
C SER A 18 -4.70 23.91 2.49
N GLN A 19 -4.40 24.96 3.26
CA GLN A 19 -3.35 24.89 4.29
C GLN A 19 -3.60 23.76 5.30
N GLY A 20 -4.87 23.54 5.68
CA GLY A 20 -5.25 22.47 6.59
C GLY A 20 -4.94 21.07 6.04
N ALA A 21 -5.24 20.83 4.76
CA ALA A 21 -4.94 19.56 4.11
C ALA A 21 -3.42 19.31 4.00
N LEU A 22 -2.64 20.34 3.67
CA LEU A 22 -1.17 20.24 3.59
C LEU A 22 -0.53 19.97 4.95
N VAL A 23 -0.99 20.64 6.01
CA VAL A 23 -0.52 20.40 7.38
C VAL A 23 -0.87 18.99 7.83
N ALA A 24 -2.10 18.53 7.56
CA ALA A 24 -2.51 17.16 7.86
C ALA A 24 -1.66 16.13 7.09
N ALA A 25 -1.44 16.35 5.80
CA ALA A 25 -0.60 15.48 4.97
C ALA A 25 0.85 15.42 5.49
N ALA A 26 1.42 16.55 5.88
CA ALA A 26 2.76 16.60 6.48
C ALA A 26 2.82 15.85 7.81
N ALA A 27 1.85 16.08 8.71
CA ALA A 27 1.79 15.40 10.00
C ALA A 27 1.63 13.88 9.86
N ILE A 28 0.74 13.42 8.97
CA ILE A 28 0.54 12.00 8.67
C ILE A 28 1.79 11.41 8.03
N GLY A 29 2.42 12.12 7.09
CA GLY A 29 3.65 11.69 6.43
C GLY A 29 4.82 11.52 7.41
N VAL A 30 5.01 12.47 8.33
CA VAL A 30 6.02 12.38 9.39
C VAL A 30 5.75 11.20 10.31
N ALA A 31 4.50 11.03 10.76
CA ALA A 31 4.12 9.90 11.61
C ALA A 31 4.35 8.55 10.88
N PHE A 32 3.94 8.45 9.61
CA PHE A 32 4.13 7.27 8.80
C PHE A 32 5.61 6.93 8.59
N GLY A 33 6.44 7.92 8.24
CA GLY A 33 7.88 7.76 8.10
C GLY A 33 8.56 7.32 9.40
N PHE A 34 8.15 7.89 10.54
CA PHE A 34 8.64 7.49 11.86
C PHE A 34 8.35 6.02 12.16
N PHE A 35 7.11 5.55 11.90
CA PHE A 35 6.76 4.14 12.13
C PHE A 35 7.48 3.19 11.16
N LEU A 36 7.68 3.59 9.91
CA LEU A 36 8.47 2.81 8.95
C LEU A 36 9.93 2.67 9.40
N GLU A 37 10.54 3.76 9.87
CA GLU A 37 11.92 3.72 10.35
C GLU A 37 12.05 2.88 11.62
N LYS A 38 11.12 3.04 12.57
CA LYS A 38 11.04 2.19 13.78
C LYS A 38 10.83 0.71 13.44
N GLY A 39 10.09 0.41 12.38
CA GLY A 39 9.94 -0.94 11.85
C GLY A 39 11.21 -1.50 11.17
N GLY A 40 12.23 -0.67 10.97
CA GLY A 40 13.46 -1.01 10.26
C GLY A 40 13.31 -1.05 8.73
N PHE A 41 12.27 -0.41 8.20
CA PHE A 41 12.00 -0.35 6.75
C PHE A 41 12.89 0.67 6.02
N GLY A 42 13.74 1.43 6.72
CA GLY A 42 14.83 2.23 6.12
C GLY A 42 16.05 1.40 5.68
N SER A 43 15.89 0.10 5.45
CA SER A 43 16.97 -0.78 5.00
C SER A 43 16.53 -1.66 3.82
N SER A 44 17.13 -1.44 2.65
CA SER A 44 16.92 -2.26 1.45
C SER A 44 17.15 -3.75 1.72
N LYS A 45 18.18 -4.09 2.48
CA LYS A 45 18.49 -5.48 2.88
C LYS A 45 17.32 -6.17 3.57
N LYS A 46 16.60 -5.46 4.44
CA LYS A 46 15.42 -6.00 5.14
C LYS A 46 14.24 -6.17 4.19
N LEU A 47 14.07 -5.24 3.26
CA LEU A 47 12.99 -5.28 2.27
C LEU A 47 13.16 -6.46 1.29
N VAL A 48 14.37 -6.66 0.76
CA VAL A 48 14.63 -7.74 -0.20
C VAL A 48 14.76 -9.12 0.43
N ALA A 49 14.97 -9.20 1.74
CA ALA A 49 15.14 -10.46 2.46
C ALA A 49 13.93 -11.41 2.31
N VAL A 50 12.74 -10.87 2.01
CA VAL A 50 11.55 -11.67 1.72
C VAL A 50 11.71 -12.49 0.44
N PHE A 51 12.33 -11.93 -0.61
CA PHE A 51 12.56 -12.62 -1.88
C PHE A 51 13.60 -13.74 -1.75
N TYR A 52 14.53 -13.60 -0.82
CA TYR A 52 15.50 -14.64 -0.48
C TYR A 52 14.97 -15.65 0.56
N MET A 53 13.71 -15.49 0.99
CA MET A 53 13.09 -16.33 2.02
C MET A 53 13.92 -16.36 3.32
N ARG A 54 14.54 -15.22 3.65
CA ARG A 54 15.38 -15.04 4.86
C ARG A 54 14.61 -14.34 5.98
N ASP A 55 13.85 -13.31 5.63
CA ASP A 55 13.03 -12.55 6.59
C ASP A 55 11.67 -12.23 5.97
N PHE A 56 10.60 -12.60 6.66
CA PHE A 56 9.21 -12.36 6.26
C PHE A 56 8.58 -11.16 6.98
N ALA A 57 9.38 -10.29 7.63
CA ALA A 57 8.91 -9.11 8.32
C ALA A 57 8.03 -8.21 7.44
N VAL A 58 8.43 -7.97 6.19
CA VAL A 58 7.65 -7.16 5.24
C VAL A 58 6.25 -7.72 5.05
N LEU A 59 6.14 -9.02 4.77
CA LEU A 59 4.87 -9.70 4.57
C LEU A 59 3.98 -9.56 5.82
N LYS A 60 4.52 -9.82 7.01
CA LYS A 60 3.77 -9.75 8.26
C LYS A 60 3.27 -8.34 8.57
N VAL A 61 4.12 -7.32 8.38
CA VAL A 61 3.76 -5.92 8.64
C VAL A 61 2.74 -5.41 7.63
N MET A 62 2.87 -5.74 6.34
CA MET A 62 1.91 -5.31 5.31
C MET A 62 0.53 -5.92 5.54
N PHE A 63 0.44 -7.24 5.78
CA PHE A 63 -0.85 -7.87 6.10
C PHE A 63 -1.43 -7.36 7.43
N GLY A 64 -0.59 -7.12 8.44
CA GLY A 64 -1.02 -6.52 9.71
C GLY A 64 -1.57 -5.11 9.52
N ALA A 65 -0.92 -4.28 8.70
CA ALA A 65 -1.38 -2.94 8.37
C ALA A 65 -2.72 -2.97 7.62
N VAL A 66 -2.88 -3.86 6.64
CA VAL A 66 -4.14 -4.05 5.90
C VAL A 66 -5.28 -4.43 6.85
N VAL A 67 -5.08 -5.43 7.71
CA VAL A 67 -6.09 -5.85 8.70
C VAL A 67 -6.42 -4.72 9.67
N THR A 68 -5.41 -3.99 10.16
CA THR A 68 -5.59 -2.86 11.08
C THR A 68 -6.39 -1.75 10.42
N ALA A 69 -6.07 -1.38 9.18
CA ALA A 69 -6.80 -0.37 8.42
C ALA A 69 -8.24 -0.81 8.15
N LEU A 70 -8.44 -2.06 7.74
CA LEU A 70 -9.77 -2.62 7.46
C LEU A 70 -10.69 -2.57 8.68
N ILE A 71 -10.21 -3.02 9.84
CA ILE A 71 -10.96 -2.99 11.09
C ILE A 71 -11.15 -1.54 11.55
N GLY A 72 -10.07 -0.76 11.58
CA GLY A 72 -10.07 0.62 12.06
C GLY A 72 -11.06 1.50 11.29
N ILE A 73 -11.07 1.42 9.97
CA ILE A 73 -11.99 2.18 9.14
C ILE A 73 -13.44 1.76 9.38
N ARG A 74 -13.73 0.47 9.56
CA ARG A 74 -15.09 0.00 9.87
C ARG A 74 -15.57 0.44 11.23
N VAL A 75 -14.68 0.46 12.24
CA VAL A 75 -14.99 1.00 13.57
C VAL A 75 -15.27 2.50 13.50
N LEU A 76 -14.46 3.25 12.75
CA LEU A 76 -14.68 4.68 12.53
C LEU A 76 -15.97 4.96 11.78
N ALA A 77 -16.31 4.14 10.78
CA ALA A 77 -17.57 4.22 10.06
C ALA A 77 -18.78 3.92 10.98
N ALA A 78 -18.69 2.89 11.82
CA ALA A 78 -19.73 2.56 12.80
C ALA A 78 -19.91 3.67 13.86
N ALA A 79 -18.84 4.38 14.20
CA ALA A 79 -18.88 5.54 15.09
C ALA A 79 -19.40 6.82 14.42
N GLY A 80 -19.72 6.80 13.11
CA GLY A 80 -20.17 7.97 12.35
C GLY A 80 -19.07 8.97 12.00
N ALA A 81 -17.79 8.62 12.24
CA ALA A 81 -16.65 9.49 11.96
C ALA A 81 -16.19 9.42 10.50
N VAL A 82 -16.56 8.38 9.75
CA VAL A 82 -16.20 8.21 8.33
C VAL A 82 -17.41 7.74 7.55
N ASP A 83 -17.71 8.41 6.44
CA ASP A 83 -18.73 7.99 5.49
C ASP A 83 -18.08 7.20 4.37
N LEU A 84 -18.36 5.90 4.34
CA LEU A 84 -17.84 5.00 3.31
C LEU A 84 -18.37 5.35 1.91
N GLY A 85 -19.49 6.07 1.80
CA GLY A 85 -20.05 6.54 0.54
C GLY A 85 -19.24 7.66 -0.12
N ASN A 86 -18.53 8.47 0.67
CA ASN A 86 -17.64 9.53 0.16
C ASN A 86 -16.20 9.06 -0.08
N TRP A 87 -15.95 7.75 0.08
CA TRP A 87 -14.63 7.18 -0.17
C TRP A 87 -14.43 6.98 -1.67
N TYR A 88 -13.44 7.68 -2.23
CA TYR A 88 -12.97 7.45 -3.59
C TYR A 88 -12.40 6.03 -3.77
N GLN A 89 -13.07 5.22 -4.59
CA GLN A 89 -12.64 3.87 -4.95
C GLN A 89 -12.12 3.89 -6.38
N MET A 90 -10.92 3.33 -6.58
CA MET A 90 -10.31 3.26 -7.91
C MET A 90 -10.97 2.17 -8.75
N GLU A 91 -11.09 2.42 -10.04
CA GLU A 91 -11.55 1.42 -11.00
C GLU A 91 -10.55 0.27 -11.14
N THR A 92 -11.09 -0.90 -11.45
CA THR A 92 -10.31 -2.13 -11.60
C THR A 92 -10.00 -2.39 -13.07
N PHE A 93 -8.72 -2.37 -13.41
CA PHE A 93 -8.20 -2.67 -14.75
C PHE A 93 -7.32 -3.90 -14.68
N LEU A 94 -7.87 -5.10 -14.89
CA LEU A 94 -7.18 -6.35 -14.56
C LEU A 94 -5.88 -6.53 -15.37
N VAL A 95 -5.94 -6.37 -16.70
CA VAL A 95 -4.78 -6.57 -17.58
C VAL A 95 -3.70 -5.50 -17.34
N PRO A 96 -4.02 -4.18 -17.34
CA PRO A 96 -3.05 -3.14 -17.04
C PRO A 96 -2.45 -3.26 -15.63
N GLN A 97 -3.26 -3.57 -14.61
CA GLN A 97 -2.77 -3.70 -13.23
C GLN A 97 -1.84 -4.90 -13.05
N ILE A 98 -2.10 -6.02 -13.71
CA ILE A 98 -1.18 -7.17 -13.69
C ILE A 98 0.16 -6.79 -14.37
N GLY A 99 0.10 -6.18 -15.57
CA GLY A 99 1.30 -5.75 -16.29
C GLY A 99 2.13 -4.73 -15.51
N ALA A 100 1.47 -3.68 -15.01
CA ALA A 100 2.09 -2.65 -14.18
C ALA A 100 2.60 -3.21 -12.85
N GLY A 101 1.86 -4.14 -12.22
CA GLY A 101 2.26 -4.81 -10.98
C GLY A 101 3.52 -5.66 -11.15
N LEU A 102 3.65 -6.37 -12.27
CA LEU A 102 4.87 -7.11 -12.60
C LEU A 102 6.04 -6.18 -12.85
N LEU A 103 5.84 -5.09 -13.61
CA LEU A 103 6.86 -4.08 -13.87
C LEU A 103 7.34 -3.42 -12.57
N PHE A 104 6.39 -3.02 -11.71
CA PHE A 104 6.67 -2.47 -10.39
C PHE A 104 7.41 -3.48 -9.51
N GLY A 105 6.99 -4.74 -9.52
CA GLY A 105 7.65 -5.83 -8.80
C GLY A 105 9.10 -6.05 -9.25
N MET A 106 9.37 -6.02 -10.56
CA MET A 106 10.73 -6.07 -11.09
C MET A 106 11.56 -4.88 -10.61
N GLY A 107 11.01 -3.67 -10.68
CA GLY A 107 11.66 -2.47 -10.16
C GLY A 107 11.96 -2.56 -8.66
N PHE A 108 11.03 -3.09 -7.87
CA PHE A 108 11.21 -3.29 -6.43
C PHE A 108 12.31 -4.31 -6.12
N VAL A 109 12.36 -5.43 -6.84
CA VAL A 109 13.41 -6.46 -6.64
C VAL A 109 14.78 -5.94 -7.05
N MET A 110 14.88 -5.23 -8.18
CA MET A 110 16.15 -4.66 -8.67
C MET A 110 16.65 -3.51 -7.79
N GLY A 111 15.76 -2.61 -7.39
CA GLY A 111 16.09 -1.44 -6.59
C GLY A 111 16.21 -1.73 -5.09
N GLY A 112 15.54 -2.78 -4.61
CA GLY A 112 15.49 -3.14 -3.20
C GLY A 112 14.69 -2.17 -2.32
N TRP A 113 13.87 -1.31 -2.93
CA TRP A 113 13.09 -0.28 -2.25
C TRP A 113 11.68 -0.17 -2.82
N CYS A 114 10.69 0.06 -1.97
CA CYS A 114 9.40 0.58 -2.42
C CYS A 114 9.37 2.11 -2.20
N PRO A 115 8.59 2.89 -2.98
CA PRO A 115 8.68 4.35 -2.98
C PRO A 115 8.61 4.99 -1.58
N GLY A 116 7.67 4.55 -0.74
CA GLY A 116 7.55 5.07 0.62
C GLY A 116 8.75 4.75 1.53
N THR A 117 9.27 3.52 1.44
CA THR A 117 10.47 3.13 2.20
C THR A 117 11.75 3.75 1.67
N ALA A 118 11.80 4.07 0.36
CA ALA A 118 12.91 4.76 -0.26
C ALA A 118 13.03 6.20 0.26
N VAL A 119 11.90 6.89 0.48
CA VAL A 119 11.90 8.22 1.12
C VAL A 119 12.49 8.14 2.52
N VAL A 120 12.06 7.16 3.32
CA VAL A 120 12.61 6.94 4.66
C VAL A 120 14.10 6.61 4.59
N GLY A 121 14.51 5.69 3.72
CA GLY A 121 15.90 5.32 3.50
C GLY A 121 16.77 6.51 3.08
N ALA A 122 16.27 7.37 2.19
CA ALA A 122 16.98 8.56 1.72
C ALA A 122 17.24 9.53 2.88
N VAL A 123 16.25 9.77 3.75
CA VAL A 123 16.40 10.59 4.96
C VAL A 123 17.35 9.93 5.97
N SER A 124 17.35 8.60 6.08
CA SER A 124 18.29 7.83 6.90
C SER A 124 19.71 7.71 6.29
N GLY A 125 20.01 8.46 5.22
CA GLY A 125 21.36 8.54 4.62
C GLY A 125 21.72 7.40 3.66
N ARG A 126 20.73 6.65 3.15
CA ARG A 126 20.92 5.56 2.19
C ARG A 126 21.04 6.10 0.77
N TRP A 127 22.24 6.07 0.22
CA TRP A 127 22.51 6.49 -1.16
C TRP A 127 21.77 5.66 -2.21
N ASP A 128 21.62 4.36 -1.98
CA ASP A 128 20.86 3.45 -2.86
C ASP A 128 19.38 3.86 -2.93
N ALA A 129 18.81 4.37 -1.84
CA ALA A 129 17.44 4.86 -1.81
C ALA A 129 17.25 6.15 -2.64
N ILE A 130 18.23 7.06 -2.60
CA ILE A 130 18.21 8.31 -3.39
C ILE A 130 18.27 8.00 -4.88
N VAL A 131 19.16 7.08 -5.28
CA VAL A 131 19.26 6.63 -6.69
C VAL A 131 17.94 5.99 -7.14
N PHE A 132 17.33 5.15 -6.30
CA PHE A 132 16.03 4.56 -6.58
C PHE A 132 14.93 5.63 -6.74
N LEU A 133 14.86 6.63 -5.84
CA LEU A 133 13.89 7.73 -5.95
C LEU A 133 14.11 8.56 -7.21
N GLY A 134 15.36 8.83 -7.59
CA GLY A 134 15.69 9.51 -8.84
C GLY A 134 15.21 8.70 -10.05
N GLY A 135 15.49 7.39 -10.07
CA GLY A 135 15.01 6.49 -11.12
C GLY A 135 13.48 6.41 -11.18
N ALA A 136 12.82 6.31 -10.03
CA ALA A 136 11.36 6.30 -9.94
C ALA A 136 10.76 7.62 -10.44
N GLY A 137 11.35 8.76 -10.06
CA GLY A 137 10.92 10.09 -10.51
C GLY A 137 11.08 10.27 -12.02
N ILE A 138 12.24 9.91 -12.57
CA ILE A 138 12.48 9.95 -14.03
C ILE A 138 11.51 9.00 -14.75
N GLY A 139 11.32 7.79 -14.23
CA GLY A 139 10.36 6.83 -14.77
C GLY A 139 8.93 7.36 -14.79
N SER A 140 8.49 8.01 -13.71
CA SER A 140 7.18 8.66 -13.63
C SER A 140 7.02 9.80 -14.64
N LEU A 141 8.07 10.60 -14.88
CA LEU A 141 8.04 11.67 -15.89
C LEU A 141 8.00 11.11 -17.32
N ILE A 142 8.78 10.07 -17.60
CA ILE A 142 8.74 9.35 -18.88
C ILE A 142 7.35 8.77 -19.11
N TYR A 143 6.78 8.11 -18.10
CA TYR A 143 5.43 7.58 -18.17
C TYR A 143 4.39 8.68 -18.43
N ALA A 144 4.48 9.82 -17.74
CA ALA A 144 3.58 10.95 -17.96
C ALA A 144 3.66 11.50 -19.39
N GLY A 145 4.86 11.58 -19.98
CA GLY A 145 5.04 12.00 -21.38
C GLY A 145 4.61 10.94 -22.41
N ALA A 146 4.79 9.66 -22.09
CA ALA A 146 4.39 8.54 -22.93
C ALA A 146 2.89 8.21 -22.82
N TYR A 147 2.22 8.68 -21.76
CA TYR A 147 0.83 8.36 -21.44
C TYR A 147 -0.12 8.52 -22.64
N PRO A 148 -0.10 9.61 -23.44
CA PRO A 148 -1.00 9.75 -24.58
C PRO A 148 -0.87 8.64 -25.64
N ALA A 149 0.31 8.01 -25.74
CA ALA A 149 0.55 6.93 -26.69
C ALA A 149 0.17 5.54 -26.15
N ILE A 150 0.21 5.37 -24.82
CA ILE A 150 -0.10 4.10 -24.13
C ILE A 150 -1.47 4.11 -23.44
N GLU A 151 -2.17 5.24 -23.45
CA GLU A 151 -3.49 5.43 -22.85
C GLU A 151 -4.46 4.31 -23.26
N PRO A 152 -4.58 3.91 -24.54
CA PRO A 152 -5.47 2.81 -24.94
C PRO A 152 -5.13 1.51 -24.20
N LEU A 153 -3.84 1.19 -24.11
CA LEU A 153 -3.37 -0.03 -23.43
C LEU A 153 -3.58 0.00 -21.91
N THR A 154 -3.65 1.20 -21.31
CA THR A 154 -3.79 1.37 -19.85
C THR A 154 -5.23 1.58 -19.39
N SER A 155 -6.13 1.99 -20.28
CA SER A 155 -7.53 2.30 -19.99
C SER A 155 -8.51 1.26 -20.54
N GLU A 156 -8.04 0.30 -21.33
CA GLU A 156 -8.86 -0.80 -21.80
C GLU A 156 -9.25 -1.78 -20.68
N GLY A 157 -10.49 -2.26 -20.73
CA GLY A 157 -10.99 -3.32 -19.84
C GLY A 157 -11.36 -2.86 -18.43
N ALA A 158 -11.88 -1.64 -18.28
CA ALA A 158 -12.47 -1.18 -17.02
C ALA A 158 -13.58 -2.14 -16.56
N LEU A 159 -13.37 -2.80 -15.44
CA LEU A 159 -14.39 -3.63 -14.77
C LEU A 159 -15.24 -2.81 -13.80
N GLY A 160 -15.11 -1.47 -13.84
CA GLY A 160 -15.65 -0.58 -12.83
C GLY A 160 -15.00 -0.82 -11.46
N VAL A 161 -15.67 -0.38 -10.41
CA VAL A 161 -15.21 -0.57 -9.04
C VAL A 161 -15.56 -1.99 -8.58
N SER A 162 -14.56 -2.87 -8.57
CA SER A 162 -14.70 -4.26 -8.13
C SER A 162 -14.15 -4.42 -6.71
N THR A 163 -15.03 -4.58 -5.73
CA THR A 163 -14.64 -4.88 -4.35
C THR A 163 -14.69 -6.38 -4.09
N LEU A 164 -13.94 -6.85 -3.07
CA LEU A 164 -13.86 -8.27 -2.74
C LEU A 164 -15.24 -8.85 -2.35
N ASP A 165 -16.04 -8.09 -1.63
CA ASP A 165 -17.42 -8.43 -1.27
C ASP A 165 -18.34 -8.49 -2.50
N GLY A 166 -18.18 -7.55 -3.44
CA GLY A 166 -18.94 -7.54 -4.69
C GLY A 166 -18.62 -8.73 -5.60
N VAL A 167 -17.34 -9.09 -5.74
CA VAL A 167 -16.89 -10.21 -6.60
C VAL A 167 -17.27 -11.57 -5.99
N LEU A 168 -17.17 -11.73 -4.68
CA LEU A 168 -17.50 -12.98 -4.00
C LEU A 168 -19.00 -13.12 -3.67
N GLY A 169 -19.79 -12.05 -3.84
CA GLY A 169 -21.21 -12.02 -3.47
C GLY A 169 -21.44 -12.23 -1.97
N VAL A 170 -20.48 -11.86 -1.13
CA VAL A 170 -20.56 -12.04 0.33
C VAL A 170 -20.77 -10.71 1.04
N SER A 171 -21.25 -10.74 2.28
CA SER A 171 -21.40 -9.51 3.05
C SER A 171 -20.04 -8.84 3.31
N PRO A 172 -19.99 -7.50 3.45
CA PRO A 172 -18.75 -6.77 3.71
C PRO A 172 -18.04 -7.20 5.01
N GLY A 173 -18.76 -7.80 5.96
CA GLY A 173 -18.19 -8.38 7.17
C GLY A 173 -17.51 -9.73 6.91
N VAL A 174 -18.11 -10.58 6.07
CA VAL A 174 -17.52 -11.86 5.66
C VAL A 174 -16.28 -11.63 4.79
N ALA A 175 -16.31 -10.67 3.86
CA ALA A 175 -15.13 -10.28 3.10
C ALA A 175 -14.00 -9.83 4.01
N ALA A 176 -14.31 -9.05 5.05
CA ALA A 176 -13.31 -8.63 6.02
C ALA A 176 -12.73 -9.80 6.84
N LEU A 177 -13.60 -10.73 7.26
CA LEU A 177 -13.17 -11.95 7.92
C LEU A 177 -12.24 -12.80 7.03
N LEU A 178 -12.54 -12.92 5.74
CA LEU A 178 -11.70 -13.64 4.78
C LEU A 178 -10.30 -13.01 4.69
N VAL A 179 -10.21 -11.68 4.61
CA VAL A 179 -8.92 -10.98 4.60
C VAL A 179 -8.13 -11.24 5.89
N ILE A 180 -8.80 -11.24 7.05
CA ILE A 180 -8.18 -11.56 8.34
C ILE A 180 -7.66 -13.00 8.35
N VAL A 181 -8.45 -13.97 7.89
CA VAL A 181 -8.05 -15.38 7.80
C VAL A 181 -6.84 -15.56 6.89
N VAL A 182 -6.82 -14.90 5.73
CA VAL A 182 -5.67 -14.93 4.80
C VAL A 182 -4.43 -14.33 5.46
N ALA A 183 -4.56 -13.19 6.14
CA ALA A 183 -3.45 -12.55 6.85
C ALA A 183 -2.88 -13.46 7.96
N LEU A 184 -3.75 -14.09 8.76
CA LEU A 184 -3.35 -15.07 9.79
C LEU A 184 -2.69 -16.30 9.17
N GLY A 185 -3.24 -16.82 8.07
CA GLY A 185 -2.65 -17.92 7.31
C GLY A 185 -1.25 -17.58 6.80
N ALA A 186 -1.05 -16.37 6.27
CA ALA A 186 0.25 -15.90 5.81
C ALA A 186 1.25 -15.74 6.97
N PHE A 187 0.79 -15.28 8.14
CA PHE A 187 1.62 -15.19 9.35
C PHE A 187 2.05 -16.57 9.86
N ILE A 188 1.11 -17.52 9.97
CA ILE A 188 1.40 -18.90 10.40
C ILE A 188 2.29 -19.60 9.36
N GLY A 189 1.97 -19.46 8.08
CA GLY A 189 2.73 -20.04 6.97
C GLY A 189 4.17 -19.57 6.93
N SER A 190 4.40 -18.25 7.07
CA SER A 190 5.77 -17.71 7.12
C SER A 190 6.57 -18.23 8.32
N ASN A 191 5.96 -18.34 9.50
CA ASN A 191 6.62 -18.91 10.68
C ASN A 191 6.96 -20.39 10.50
N ARG A 192 6.02 -21.18 9.95
CA ARG A 192 6.25 -22.61 9.67
C ARG A 192 7.35 -22.82 8.64
N LEU A 193 7.40 -21.98 7.61
CA LEU A 193 8.42 -22.06 6.56
C LEU A 193 9.82 -21.77 7.11
N VAL A 194 9.95 -20.75 7.96
CA VAL A 194 11.22 -20.44 8.65
C VAL A 194 11.65 -21.60 9.55
N ALA A 195 10.73 -22.13 10.37
CA ALA A 195 11.01 -23.27 11.25
C ALA A 195 11.35 -24.56 10.49
N TRP A 196 10.75 -24.77 9.32
CA TRP A 196 11.08 -25.90 8.44
C TRP A 196 12.48 -25.75 7.83
N ARG A 197 12.86 -24.55 7.37
CA ARG A 197 14.21 -24.30 6.85
C ARG A 197 15.28 -24.46 7.93
N ALA A 198 15.07 -23.91 9.11
CA ALA A 198 16.01 -24.00 10.23
C ALA A 198 16.34 -25.46 10.60
N ARG A 199 15.36 -26.38 10.49
CA ARG A 199 15.54 -27.81 10.72
C ARG A 199 16.30 -28.55 9.62
N ARG A 200 16.41 -27.99 8.42
CA ARG A 200 17.15 -28.60 7.28
C ARG A 200 18.58 -28.09 7.14
N THR A 201 18.89 -26.94 7.75
CA THR A 201 20.22 -26.32 7.70
C THR A 201 21.03 -26.53 8.98
N ALA A 202 20.45 -27.19 9.99
CA ALA A 202 21.12 -27.67 11.19
C ALA A 202 21.49 -29.15 11.00
#